data_AF-A0A3S3UBP3-F1
#
_entry.id   AF-A0A3S3UBP3-F1
#
_cell.length_a   1.000
_cell.length_b   1.000
_cell.length_c   1.000
_cell.angle_alpha   90.00
_cell.angle_beta   90.00
_cell.angle_gamma   90.00
#
_symmetry.space_group_name_H-M   'P 1'
#
loop_
_entity.id
_entity.type
_entity.pdbx_description
1 polymer ?
#
loop_
_entity_poly.entity_id
_entity_poly.type
_entity_poly.pdbx_seq_one_letter_code
_entity_poly.pdbx_strand_id
1 'polypeptide(L)' 'MMLKIAGLMLLVLAALAVFGRVRLGLPGARKPRSLAAARKCRSCGRPAIGKGRCGCGAPEA' A
#
# COMPACT_ATOMS: atom_id res chain seq x y z
N MET A 1 29.26 -18.68 21.78
CA MET A 1 29.25 -17.64 20.72
C MET A 1 27.99 -17.67 19.86
N MET A 2 27.49 -18.85 19.46
CA MET A 2 26.24 -19.00 18.69
C MET A 2 25.01 -18.29 19.30
N LEU A 3 24.79 -18.45 20.61
CA LEU A 3 23.64 -17.84 21.31
C LEU A 3 23.69 -16.31 21.33
N LYS A 4 24.90 -15.73 21.34
CA LYS A 4 25.13 -14.28 21.27
C LYS A 4 24.72 -13.73 19.89
N ILE A 5 25.08 -14.45 18.82
CA ILE A 5 24.75 -14.07 17.45
C ILE A 5 23.25 -14.21 17.20
N ALA A 6 22.67 -15.34 17.61
CA ALA A 6 21.23 -15.57 17.52
C ALA A 6 20.44 -14.53 18.33
N GLY A 7 20.91 -14.18 19.52
CA GLY A 7 20.32 -13.14 20.37
C GLY A 7 20.37 -11.76 19.71
N LEU A 8 21.52 -11.35 19.16
CA LEU A 8 21.66 -10.07 18.45
C LEU A 8 20.78 -10.00 17.20
N MET A 9 20.70 -11.09 16.42
CA MET A 9 19.86 -11.16 15.23
C MET A 9 18.37 -11.00 15.58
N LEU A 10 17.89 -11.69 16.62
CA LEU A 10 16.51 -11.57 17.09
C LEU A 10 16.20 -10.16 17.61
N LEU A 11 17.14 -9.54 18.34
CA LEU A 11 16.99 -8.17 18.84
C LEU A 11 16.82 -7.18 17.69
N VAL A 12 17.61 -7.33 16.63
CA VAL A 12 17.57 -6.47 15.44
C VAL A 12 16.24 -6.64 14.69
N LEU A 13 15.80 -7.87 14.46
CA LEU A 13 14.51 -8.13 13.80
C LEU A 13 13.32 -7.60 14.62
N ALA A 14 13.33 -7.79 15.93
CA ALA A 14 12.30 -7.28 16.82
C ALA A 14 12.27 -5.74 16.80
N ALA A 15 13.43 -5.09 16.89
CA ALA A 15 13.54 -3.65 16.80
C ALA A 15 13.02 -3.12 15.45
N LEU A 16 13.40 -3.73 14.33
CA LEU A 16 12.91 -3.37 12.99
C LEU A 16 11.39 -3.55 12.83
N ALA A 17 10.81 -4.61 13.40
CA ALA A 17 9.38 -4.86 13.35
C ALA A 17 8.60 -3.78 14.13
N VAL A 18 9.08 -3.41 15.31
CA VAL A 18 8.48 -2.36 16.14
C VAL A 18 8.73 -0.98 15.52
N PHE A 19 9.94 -0.68 15.06
CA PHE A 19 10.24 0.58 14.35
C PHE A 19 9.44 0.71 13.05
N GLY A 20 9.26 -0.38 12.31
CA GLY A 20 8.41 -0.43 11.13
C GLY A 20 6.96 -0.11 11.49
N ARG A 21 6.44 -0.68 12.58
CA ARG A 21 5.10 -0.35 13.11
C ARG A 21 4.99 1.05 13.70
N VAL A 22 6.04 1.64 14.28
CA VAL A 22 6.01 3.01 14.82
C VAL A 22 6.19 4.05 13.72
N ARG A 23 6.95 3.74 12.65
CA ARG A 23 7.12 4.61 11.46
C ARG A 23 5.94 4.52 10.48
N LEU A 24 5.33 3.33 10.30
CA LEU A 24 4.07 3.19 9.53
C LEU A 24 2.81 3.34 10.38
N GLY A 25 2.95 3.39 11.71
CA GLY A 25 1.85 3.52 12.67
C GLY A 25 1.36 4.94 12.84
N LEU A 26 1.29 5.73 11.76
CA LEU A 26 0.26 6.74 11.71
C LEU A 26 -1.07 5.99 11.50
N PRO A 27 -2.03 6.03 12.45
CA PRO A 27 -3.42 5.69 12.20
C PRO A 27 -4.01 6.68 11.17
N GLY A 28 -3.62 6.50 9.90
CA GLY A 28 -3.72 7.53 8.86
C GLY A 28 -2.72 7.35 7.71
N ALA A 29 -1.75 6.43 7.81
CA ALA A 29 -1.00 5.94 6.67
C ALA A 29 -1.97 5.14 5.78
N ARG A 30 -2.72 5.91 4.99
CA ARG A 30 -3.58 5.47 3.91
C ARG A 30 -2.84 4.34 3.20
N LYS A 31 -3.35 3.12 3.41
CA LYS A 31 -3.25 2.02 2.44
C LYS A 31 -3.25 2.70 1.07
N PRO A 32 -2.19 2.59 0.25
CA PRO A 32 -2.09 3.38 -0.95
C PRO A 32 -3.35 3.13 -1.76
N ARG A 33 -4.24 4.14 -1.75
CA ARG A 33 -5.57 4.08 -2.37
C ARG A 33 -5.45 3.86 -3.89
N SER A 34 -4.22 3.93 -4.41
CA SER A 34 -3.81 3.53 -5.75
C SER A 34 -3.96 2.04 -6.05
N LEU A 35 -3.95 1.16 -5.04
CA LEU A 35 -4.19 -0.28 -5.25
C LEU A 35 -5.66 -0.68 -5.05
N ALA A 36 -6.48 0.16 -4.41
CA ALA A 36 -7.88 -0.16 -4.09
C ALA A 36 -8.87 0.24 -5.19
N ALA A 37 -8.46 0.97 -6.22
CA ALA A 37 -9.35 1.35 -7.30
C ALA A 37 -8.59 1.65 -8.59
N ALA A 38 -8.15 0.61 -9.29
CA ALA A 38 -8.24 0.68 -10.75
C ALA A 38 -9.73 0.79 -11.08
N ARG A 39 -10.30 2.00 -10.94
CA ARG A 39 -11.70 2.26 -11.28
C ARG A 39 -11.85 1.83 -12.73
N LYS A 40 -12.73 0.89 -13.02
CA LYS A 40 -13.06 0.53 -14.40
C LYS A 40 -14.23 1.41 -14.81
N CYS A 41 -14.25 1.88 -16.05
CA CYS A 41 -15.42 2.57 -16.57
C CYS A 41 -16.60 1.60 -16.56
N ARG A 42 -17.70 1.94 -15.89
CA ARG A 42 -18.91 1.09 -15.82
C ARG A 42 -19.56 0.88 -17.19
N SER A 43 -19.31 1.79 -18.14
CA SER A 43 -19.90 1.74 -19.48
C SER A 43 -19.14 0.86 -20.47
N CYS A 44 -17.82 0.72 -20.34
CA CYS A 44 -17.00 -0.03 -21.31
C CYS A 44 -15.98 -1.01 -20.69
N GLY A 45 -15.86 -1.06 -19.36
CA GLY A 45 -14.97 -1.96 -18.64
C GLY A 45 -13.46 -1.61 -18.68
N ARG A 46 -13.05 -0.60 -19.47
CA ARG A 46 -11.66 -0.13 -19.53
C ARG A 46 -11.19 0.41 -18.17
N PRO A 47 -9.92 0.20 -17.78
CA PRO A 47 -9.34 0.86 -16.62
C PRO A 47 -9.38 2.39 -16.83
N ALA A 48 -9.89 3.12 -15.86
CA ALA A 48 -9.90 4.57 -15.83
C ALA A 48 -8.48 5.05 -15.53
N ILE A 49 -7.92 5.78 -16.47
CA ILE A 49 -6.57 6.32 -16.42
C ILE A 49 -6.71 7.80 -16.06
N GLY A 50 -6.51 8.12 -14.78
CA GLY A 50 -6.64 9.50 -14.29
C GLY A 50 -8.06 9.89 -13.88
N LYS A 51 -8.38 11.19 -13.99
CA LYS A 51 -9.68 11.84 -13.72
C LYS A 51 -10.21 12.50 -15.01
N GLY A 52 -10.00 11.85 -16.15
CA GLY A 52 -10.42 12.34 -17.46
C GLY A 52 -11.45 11.42 -18.12
N ARG A 53 -12.51 12.00 -18.70
CA ARG A 53 -13.64 11.27 -19.32
C ARG A 53 -13.15 10.06 -20.11
N CYS A 54 -13.73 8.90 -19.86
CA CYS A 54 -13.45 7.69 -20.63
C CYS A 54 -13.68 7.98 -22.12
N GLY A 55 -12.78 7.52 -23.00
CA GLY A 55 -12.91 7.66 -24.46
C GLY A 55 -14.19 7.06 -25.06
N CYS A 56 -14.95 6.32 -24.25
CA CYS A 56 -16.31 5.85 -24.52
C CYS A 56 -17.40 6.94 -24.38
N GLY A 57 -17.04 8.18 -24.05
CA GLY A 57 -17.98 9.31 -23.92
C GLY A 57 -18.77 9.38 -22.60
N ALA A 58 -18.65 8.37 -21.73
CA ALA A 58 -19.28 8.35 -20.43
C ALA A 58 -18.50 9.20 -19.38
N PRO A 59 -19.17 9.96 -18.52
CA PRO A 59 -18.52 10.59 -17.37
C PRO A 59 -18.01 9.50 -16.41
N GLU A 60 -16.76 9.63 -15.97
CA GLU A 60 -16.18 8.71 -14.98
C GLU A 60 -16.95 8.81 -13.66
N ALA A 61 -17.19 7.67 -13.00
CA ALA A 61 -17.81 7.60 -11.67
C ALA A 61 -16.76 7.51 -10.56
#